data_AF-A0ABD0KJX1-F1
#
_entry.id   AF-A0ABD0KJX1-F1
#
_cell.length_a   1.000
_cell.length_b   1.000
_cell.length_c   1.000
_cell.angle_alpha   90.00
_cell.angle_beta   90.00
_cell.angle_gamma   90.00
#
_symmetry.space_group_name_H-M   'P 1'
#
loop_
_entity.id
_entity.type
_entity.pdbx_description
1 polymer ?
#
loop_
_entity_poly.entity_id
_entity_poly.type
_entity_poly.pdbx_seq_one_letter_code
_entity_poly.pdbx_strand_id
1 'polypeptide(L)'
;MAGKAPPAKEPKNMVHQYAILCETVEKENRYQRLYTNYSINPFKEFYVIAGKPNAVEEDGEEDAHFRQVIHQANMEPVKKYKRPQTEAQEIGWITKPLIQTDRGDTRLNFFRQNSPITKFMDKAWLEKEQQNMGN
;
A
#
# COMPACT_ATOMS: atom_id res chain seq x y z
N MET A 1 1.75 38.45 68.19
CA MET A 1 2.31 37.13 68.59
C MET A 1 2.94 36.50 67.35
N ALA A 2 4.26 36.60 67.19
CA ALA A 2 4.98 36.10 66.02
C ALA A 2 5.13 34.56 66.08
N GLY A 3 4.83 33.86 64.98
CA GLY A 3 4.90 32.41 64.87
C GLY A 3 6.33 31.88 64.95
N LYS A 4 6.54 30.83 65.74
CA LYS A 4 7.83 30.14 65.93
C LYS A 4 8.28 29.49 64.62
N ALA A 5 9.51 29.76 64.19
CA ALA A 5 10.10 29.16 63.00
C ALA A 5 10.28 27.63 63.17
N PRO A 6 10.11 26.83 62.10
CA PRO A 6 10.23 25.38 62.19
C PRO A 6 11.68 24.95 62.50
N PRO A 7 11.87 23.83 63.23
CA PRO A 7 13.20 23.36 63.62
C PRO A 7 14.05 22.99 62.40
N ALA A 8 15.36 23.21 62.51
CA ALA A 8 16.34 22.90 61.46
C ALA A 8 16.32 21.39 61.14
N LYS A 9 16.21 21.05 59.85
CA LYS A 9 16.16 19.65 59.39
C LYS A 9 17.53 19.00 59.56
N GLU A 10 17.55 17.80 60.13
CA GLU A 10 18.76 17.01 60.30
C GLU A 10 19.45 16.72 58.94
N PRO A 11 20.80 16.63 58.92
CA PRO A 11 21.53 16.36 57.69
C PRO A 11 21.18 14.98 57.14
N LYS A 12 20.92 14.90 55.84
CA LYS A 12 20.38 13.70 55.20
C LYS A 12 21.42 12.58 55.20
N ASN A 13 21.09 11.44 55.81
CA ASN A 13 21.96 10.27 55.84
C ASN A 13 21.94 9.56 54.48
N MET A 14 23.08 9.63 53.76
CA MET A 14 23.22 9.09 52.40
C MET A 14 22.99 7.57 52.36
N VAL A 15 23.50 6.82 53.34
CA VAL A 15 23.36 5.35 53.39
C VAL A 15 21.89 4.96 53.52
N HIS A 16 21.15 5.68 54.35
CA HIS A 16 19.71 5.45 54.51
C HIS A 16 18.92 5.77 53.24
N GLN A 17 19.30 6.84 52.52
CA GLN A 17 18.67 7.14 51.23
C GLN A 17 18.93 6.07 50.18
N TYR A 18 20.14 5.53 50.11
CA TYR A 18 20.46 4.45 49.18
C TYR A 18 19.68 3.18 49.51
N ALA A 19 19.51 2.85 50.80
CA ALA A 19 18.69 1.72 51.22
C ALA A 19 17.22 1.87 50.79
N ILE A 20 16.64 3.07 50.98
CA ILE A 20 15.27 3.37 50.50
C ILE A 20 15.20 3.21 48.98
N LEU A 21 16.17 3.73 48.24
CA LEU A 21 16.17 3.66 46.77
C LEU A 21 16.21 2.21 46.29
N CYS A 22 17.09 1.38 46.86
CA CYS A 22 17.17 -0.05 46.55
C CYS A 22 15.84 -0.76 46.81
N GLU A 23 15.21 -0.52 47.98
CA GLU A 23 13.91 -1.10 48.31
C GLU A 23 12.81 -0.66 47.33
N THR A 24 12.86 0.58 46.86
CA THR A 24 11.89 1.12 45.90
C THR A 24 12.03 0.40 44.55
N VAL A 25 13.26 0.26 44.05
CA VAL A 25 13.55 -0.45 42.81
C VAL A 25 13.14 -1.93 42.90
N GLU A 26 13.39 -2.58 44.03
CA GLU A 26 12.97 -3.97 44.26
C GLU A 26 11.44 -4.12 44.27
N LYS A 27 10.70 -3.17 44.86
CA LYS A 27 9.25 -3.16 44.83
C LYS A 27 8.72 -2.92 43.42
N GLU A 28 9.29 -1.97 42.68
CA GLU A 28 8.92 -1.69 41.30
C GLU A 28 9.13 -2.93 40.42
N ASN A 29 10.30 -3.56 40.49
CA ASN A 29 10.60 -4.77 39.73
C ASN A 29 9.68 -5.95 40.10
N ARG A 30 9.29 -6.07 41.38
CA ARG A 30 8.35 -7.13 41.82
C ARG A 30 6.95 -6.97 41.22
N TYR A 31 6.51 -5.74 40.98
CA TYR A 31 5.17 -5.45 40.45
C TYR A 31 5.16 -5.07 38.96
N GLN A 32 6.33 -4.92 38.33
CA GLN A 32 6.45 -4.63 36.90
C GLN A 32 5.99 -5.85 36.09
N ARG A 33 4.84 -5.71 35.44
CA ARG A 33 4.33 -6.70 34.48
C ARG A 33 4.72 -6.26 33.07
N LEU A 34 5.61 -7.02 32.42
CA LEU A 34 5.88 -6.88 31.00
C LEU A 34 4.72 -7.49 30.21
N TYR A 35 3.92 -6.64 29.58
CA TYR A 35 2.95 -7.09 28.59
C TYR A 35 3.65 -7.10 27.24
N THR A 36 3.74 -8.26 26.61
CA THR A 36 4.28 -8.40 25.24
C THR A 36 3.20 -8.21 24.19
N ASN A 37 1.95 -8.50 24.55
CA ASN A 37 0.80 -8.43 23.66
C ASN A 37 -0.14 -7.35 24.18
N TYR A 38 -0.33 -6.29 23.39
CA TYR A 38 -1.27 -5.22 23.70
C TYR A 38 -2.43 -5.29 22.70
N SER A 39 -3.62 -5.60 23.19
CA SER A 39 -4.87 -5.55 22.40
C SER A 39 -5.82 -4.54 23.04
N ILE A 40 -6.41 -3.67 22.22
CA ILE A 40 -7.41 -2.67 22.69
C ILE A 40 -8.66 -3.37 23.24
N ASN A 41 -9.01 -4.55 22.71
CA ASN A 41 -10.17 -5.34 23.12
C ASN A 41 -9.77 -6.79 23.45
N PRO A 42 -9.98 -7.27 24.70
CA PRO A 42 -9.67 -8.65 25.10
C PRO A 42 -10.48 -9.73 24.39
N PHE A 43 -11.62 -9.38 23.80
CA PHE A 43 -12.57 -10.32 23.19
C PHE A 43 -12.60 -10.27 21.66
N LYS A 44 -11.86 -9.34 21.04
CA LYS A 44 -11.80 -9.19 19.58
C LYS A 44 -10.41 -8.71 19.17
N GLU A 45 -9.71 -9.56 18.43
CA GLU A 45 -8.49 -9.17 17.72
C GLU A 45 -8.86 -8.17 16.62
N PHE A 46 -8.44 -6.92 16.80
CA PHE A 46 -8.53 -5.90 15.74
C PHE A 46 -7.30 -6.07 14.84
N TYR A 47 -7.48 -6.65 13.65
CA TYR A 47 -6.41 -6.90 12.67
C TYR A 47 -5.89 -5.64 11.94
N VAL A 48 -6.22 -4.42 12.43
CA VAL A 48 -5.96 -3.18 11.68
C VAL A 48 -5.23 -2.15 12.53
N ILE A 49 -4.20 -2.58 13.24
CA ILE A 49 -3.15 -1.65 13.66
C ILE A 49 -2.13 -1.67 12.52
N ALA A 50 -2.12 -0.61 11.71
CA ALA A 50 -1.10 -0.46 10.67
C ALA A 50 0.29 -0.61 11.30
N GLY A 51 1.17 -1.32 10.60
CA GLY A 51 2.55 -1.53 11.05
C GLY A 51 3.26 -0.21 11.33
N LYS A 52 4.42 -0.28 11.99
CA LYS A 52 5.25 0.92 12.16
C LYS A 52 5.59 1.47 10.77
N PRO A 53 5.59 2.79 10.55
CA PRO A 53 5.79 3.38 9.22
C PRO A 53 7.15 3.06 8.58
N ASN A 54 8.12 2.60 9.38
CA ASN A 54 9.44 2.15 8.92
C ASN A 54 9.65 0.63 9.12
N ALA A 55 8.61 -0.12 9.49
CA ALA A 55 8.71 -1.57 9.47
C ALA A 55 8.70 -2.03 8.02
N VAL A 56 9.65 -2.90 7.66
CA VAL A 56 9.51 -3.70 6.43
C VAL A 56 8.30 -4.58 6.70
N GLU A 57 7.22 -4.35 5.97
CA GLU A 57 6.07 -5.25 6.01
C GLU A 57 6.55 -6.59 5.47
N GLU A 58 6.54 -7.63 6.30
CA GLU A 58 6.59 -8.98 5.77
C GLU A 58 5.28 -9.17 5.02
N ASP A 59 5.35 -9.21 3.70
CA ASP A 59 4.22 -9.59 2.85
C ASP A 59 3.77 -10.97 3.32
N GLY A 60 2.78 -11.00 4.21
CA GLY A 60 2.13 -12.22 4.64
C GLY A 60 1.61 -12.96 3.42
N GLU A 61 1.51 -14.29 3.53
CA GLU A 61 1.03 -15.13 2.43
C GLU A 61 -0.35 -14.61 1.97
N GLU A 62 -0.39 -14.02 0.78
CA GLU A 62 -1.60 -13.43 0.21
C GLU A 62 -2.74 -14.46 0.24
N ASP A 63 -3.93 -14.05 0.67
CA ASP A 63 -5.09 -14.93 0.68
C ASP A 63 -5.34 -15.50 -0.73
N ALA A 64 -5.13 -16.81 -0.87
CA ALA A 64 -5.30 -17.53 -2.13
C ALA A 64 -6.72 -17.38 -2.68
N HIS A 65 -7.72 -17.25 -1.80
CA HIS A 65 -9.10 -16.99 -2.22
C HIS A 65 -9.23 -15.61 -2.86
N PHE A 66 -8.68 -14.57 -2.22
CA PHE A 66 -8.71 -13.21 -2.75
C PHE A 66 -8.03 -13.12 -4.12
N ARG A 67 -6.87 -13.76 -4.30
CA ARG A 67 -6.18 -13.86 -5.60
C ARG A 67 -7.07 -14.49 -6.66
N GLN A 68 -7.77 -15.56 -6.33
CA GLN A 68 -8.68 -16.24 -7.25
C GLN A 68 -9.86 -15.35 -7.63
N VAL A 69 -10.42 -14.61 -6.67
CA VAL A 69 -11.53 -13.67 -6.90
C VAL A 69 -11.11 -12.55 -7.85
N ILE A 70 -9.95 -11.93 -7.62
CA ILE A 70 -9.41 -10.88 -8.50
C ILE A 70 -9.11 -11.43 -9.89
N HIS A 71 -8.49 -12.61 -9.97
CA HIS A 71 -8.24 -13.27 -11.26
C HIS A 71 -9.55 -13.50 -12.02
N GLN A 72 -10.58 -14.02 -11.35
CA GLN A 72 -11.87 -14.30 -11.95
C GLN A 72 -12.63 -13.03 -12.36
N ALA A 73 -12.47 -11.93 -11.61
CA ALA A 73 -13.05 -10.63 -11.96
C ALA A 73 -12.41 -10.05 -13.23
N ASN A 74 -11.10 -10.24 -13.40
CA ASN A 74 -10.31 -9.72 -14.53
C ASN A 74 -10.36 -10.62 -15.78
N MET A 75 -10.99 -11.79 -15.72
CA MET A 75 -11.14 -12.66 -16.89
C MET A 75 -12.02 -12.02 -17.96
N GLU A 76 -11.65 -12.23 -19.23
CA GLU A 76 -12.44 -11.81 -20.37
C GLU A 76 -13.85 -12.43 -20.35
N PRO A 77 -14.89 -11.70 -20.81
CA PRO A 77 -16.26 -12.19 -20.81
C PRO A 77 -16.45 -13.55 -21.49
N VAL A 78 -15.74 -13.81 -22.60
CA VAL A 78 -15.79 -15.06 -23.36
C VAL A 78 -15.24 -16.26 -22.57
N LYS A 79 -14.31 -16.02 -21.63
CA LYS A 79 -13.79 -17.05 -20.72
C LYS A 79 -14.71 -17.27 -19.53
N LYS A 80 -15.45 -16.24 -19.11
CA LYS A 80 -16.34 -16.26 -17.93
C LYS A 80 -17.73 -16.82 -18.23
N TYR A 81 -18.29 -16.52 -19.40
CA TYR A 81 -19.65 -16.89 -19.77
C TYR A 81 -19.66 -17.67 -21.08
N LYS A 82 -20.60 -18.62 -21.21
CA LYS A 82 -20.77 -19.41 -22.45
C LYS A 82 -21.38 -18.59 -23.60
N ARG A 83 -22.14 -17.55 -23.26
CA ARG A 83 -22.89 -16.70 -24.19
C ARG A 83 -22.81 -15.24 -23.72
N PRO A 84 -22.90 -14.26 -24.64
CA PRO A 84 -22.96 -12.85 -24.25
C PRO A 84 -24.14 -12.62 -23.32
N GLN A 85 -23.92 -11.82 -22.28
CA GLN A 85 -24.96 -11.51 -21.28
C GLN A 85 -25.70 -10.21 -21.62
N THR A 86 -25.09 -9.36 -22.44
CA THR A 86 -25.65 -8.08 -22.89
C THR A 86 -25.46 -7.91 -24.39
N GLU A 87 -26.32 -7.11 -25.02
CA GLU A 87 -26.26 -6.83 -26.47
C GLU A 87 -24.91 -6.23 -26.87
N ALA A 88 -24.34 -5.35 -26.04
CA ALA A 88 -23.03 -4.76 -26.27
C ALA A 88 -21.90 -5.81 -26.31
N GLN A 89 -22.06 -6.94 -25.59
CA GLN A 89 -21.09 -8.04 -25.62
C GLN A 89 -21.23 -8.91 -26.87
N GLU A 90 -22.36 -8.90 -27.58
CA GLU A 90 -22.52 -9.68 -28.81
C GLU A 90 -21.52 -9.21 -29.87
N ILE A 91 -21.29 -7.90 -29.95
CA ILE A 91 -20.29 -7.30 -30.82
C ILE A 91 -18.90 -7.66 -30.31
N GLY A 92 -18.17 -8.46 -31.10
CA GLY A 92 -16.83 -8.91 -30.73
C GLY A 92 -16.81 -10.09 -29.76
N TRP A 93 -17.94 -10.79 -29.52
CA TRP A 93 -17.92 -12.03 -28.74
C TRP A 93 -17.04 -13.12 -29.38
N ILE A 94 -17.04 -13.18 -30.72
CA ILE A 94 -16.20 -14.08 -31.51
C ILE A 94 -15.21 -13.22 -32.31
N THR A 95 -14.07 -12.90 -31.71
CA THR A 95 -13.02 -12.07 -32.34
C THR A 95 -12.08 -12.85 -33.25
N LYS A 96 -12.08 -14.19 -33.17
CA LYS A 96 -11.17 -15.01 -33.96
C LYS A 96 -11.55 -14.91 -35.45
N PRO A 97 -10.62 -14.49 -36.33
CA PRO A 97 -10.91 -14.39 -37.74
C PRO A 97 -11.19 -15.79 -38.31
N LEU A 98 -12.17 -15.88 -39.22
CA LEU A 98 -12.54 -17.15 -39.87
C LEU A 98 -11.43 -17.67 -40.79
N ILE A 99 -10.58 -16.77 -41.28
CA ILE A 99 -9.44 -17.07 -42.14
C ILE A 99 -8.18 -16.70 -41.36
N GLN A 100 -7.20 -17.60 -41.33
CA GLN A 100 -5.89 -17.28 -40.77
C GLN A 100 -5.19 -16.29 -41.71
N THR A 101 -5.23 -15.01 -41.37
CA THR A 101 -4.52 -13.98 -42.11
C THR A 101 -3.09 -13.89 -41.57
N ASP A 102 -2.11 -14.23 -42.40
CA ASP A 102 -0.71 -13.94 -42.08
C ASP A 102 -0.46 -12.43 -42.23
N ARG A 103 -0.30 -11.74 -41.10
CA ARG A 103 0.02 -10.30 -41.07
C ARG A 103 1.50 -10.02 -41.35
N GLY A 104 2.35 -11.05 -41.41
CA GLY A 104 3.76 -10.94 -41.76
C GLY A 104 4.04 -10.91 -43.25
N ASP A 105 3.10 -11.35 -44.09
CA ASP A 105 3.30 -11.36 -45.54
C ASP A 105 3.30 -9.93 -46.10
N THR A 106 4.49 -9.43 -46.46
CA THR A 106 4.70 -8.08 -47.01
C THR A 106 4.10 -7.89 -48.40
N ARG A 107 3.72 -8.99 -49.09
CA ARG A 107 3.06 -8.92 -50.40
C ARG A 107 1.58 -8.55 -50.29
N LEU A 108 0.96 -8.86 -49.15
CA LEU A 108 -0.46 -8.62 -48.90
C LEU A 108 -0.69 -7.49 -47.89
N ASN A 109 0.26 -7.27 -46.98
CA ASN A 109 0.13 -6.30 -45.90
C ASN A 109 0.96 -5.04 -46.15
N PHE A 110 0.30 -3.98 -46.60
CA PHE A 110 0.91 -2.66 -46.84
C PHE A 110 0.56 -1.68 -45.71
N PHE A 111 1.06 -1.95 -44.50
CA PHE A 111 0.84 -1.05 -43.37
C PHE A 111 1.50 0.30 -43.63
N ARG A 112 0.79 1.40 -43.34
CA ARG A 112 1.40 2.74 -43.37
C ARG A 112 2.43 2.82 -42.25
N GLN A 113 3.65 3.21 -42.62
CA GLN A 113 4.77 3.39 -41.69
C GLN A 113 5.22 4.84 -41.71
N ASN A 114 5.41 5.43 -40.52
CA ASN A 114 5.90 6.80 -40.42
C ASN A 114 7.41 6.82 -40.68
N SER A 115 7.80 7.52 -41.72
CA SER A 115 9.21 7.77 -42.03
C SER A 115 9.81 8.81 -41.07
N PRO A 116 11.15 8.88 -40.94
CA PRO A 116 11.80 9.92 -40.14
C PRO A 116 11.38 11.34 -40.52
N ILE A 117 11.18 11.60 -41.82
CA ILE A 117 10.74 12.92 -42.31
C ILE A 117 9.29 13.23 -41.91
N THR A 118 8.40 12.24 -41.97
CA THR A 118 7.01 12.40 -41.51
C THR A 118 6.98 12.70 -40.01
N LYS A 119 7.74 11.94 -39.20
CA LYS A 119 7.85 12.18 -37.75
C LYS A 119 8.43 13.55 -37.40
N PHE A 120 9.42 14.01 -38.16
CA PHE A 120 9.99 15.34 -37.99
C PHE A 120 8.96 16.42 -38.29
N MET A 121 8.24 16.30 -39.41
CA MET A 121 7.19 17.24 -39.77
C MET A 121 6.06 17.26 -38.73
N ASP A 122 5.62 16.11 -38.22
CA ASP A 122 4.60 16.04 -37.17
C ASP A 122 5.02 16.85 -35.92
N LYS A 123 6.29 16.76 -35.51
CA LYS A 123 6.83 17.56 -34.39
C LYS A 123 6.90 19.05 -34.71
N ALA A 124 7.39 19.40 -35.90
CA ALA A 124 7.47 20.79 -36.33
C ALA A 124 6.08 21.46 -36.39
N TRP A 125 5.06 20.71 -36.81
CA TRP A 125 3.66 21.16 -36.78
C TRP A 125 3.15 21.36 -35.35
N LEU A 126 3.40 20.40 -34.45
CA LEU A 126 3.01 20.49 -33.05
C LEU A 126 3.65 21.71 -32.34
N GLU A 127 4.94 21.97 -32.58
CA GLU A 127 5.64 23.14 -32.04
C GLU A 127 5.07 24.45 -32.58
N LYS A 128 4.75 24.50 -33.88
CA LYS A 128 4.11 25.66 -34.50
C LYS A 128 2.74 25.96 -33.89
N GLU A 129 1.93 24.94 -33.63
CA GLU A 129 0.63 25.11 -32.97
C GLU A 129 0.77 25.63 -31.54
N GLN A 130 1.74 25.11 -30.77
CA GLN A 130 2.02 25.61 -29.41
C GLN A 130 2.44 27.08 -29.40
N GLN A 131 3.30 27.49 -30.34
CA GLN A 131 3.70 28.90 -30.50
C GLN A 131 2.50 29.79 -30.87
N ASN A 132 1.56 29.27 -31.66
CA ASN A 132 0.38 30.00 -32.09
C ASN A 132 -0.70 30.13 -31.00
N MET A 133 -0.70 29.25 -29.98
CA MET A 133 -1.60 29.29 -28.82
C MET A 133 -1.06 30.15 -27.65
N GLY A 134 0.21 30.56 -27.71
CA GLY A 134 0.87 31.40 -26.69
C GLY A 134 0.84 32.91 -26.98
N ASN A 135 0.26 33.33 -28.11
CA ASN A 135 -0.01 34.73 -28.49
C ASN A 135 -1.52 35.00 -28.44
#